data_AF-A0A6I6EZ98-F1
#
_entry.id   AF-A0A6I6EZ98-F1
#
_cell.length_a   1.000
_cell.length_b   1.000
_cell.length_c   1.000
_cell.angle_alpha   90.00
_cell.angle_beta   90.00
_cell.angle_gamma   90.00
#
_symmetry.space_group_name_H-M   'P 1'
#
loop_
_entity.id
_entity.type
_entity.pdbx_description
1 polymer ?
#
loop_
_entity_poly.entity_id
_entity_poly.type
_entity_poly.pdbx_seq_one_letter_code
_entity_poly.pdbx_strand_id
1 'polypeptide(L)'
;MIPSVIDFIVMHQNEIGVVLCLCLILNGVISVVHNRVTKDKFITLCSLFVDKFGTEPAEVLIYKNGGSFFSFMRDAFFIKALYFKENSFYTREMDNEQIRFIKELPNQYTDWLRIKARLSIIGIVLLFMMLSVFYLPPFI
;
A
#
# COMPACT_ATOMS: atom_id res chain seq x y z
N MET A 1 39.89 6.95 -16.45
CA MET A 1 39.03 5.76 -16.22
C MET A 1 37.78 6.27 -15.54
N ILE A 2 36.61 6.17 -16.16
CA ILE A 2 35.35 6.62 -15.54
C ILE A 2 35.00 5.55 -14.50
N PRO A 3 34.88 5.89 -13.20
CA PRO A 3 34.44 4.92 -12.20
C PRO A 3 33.07 4.37 -12.61
N SER A 4 32.91 3.05 -12.48
CA SER A 4 31.63 2.43 -12.80
C SER A 4 30.55 2.93 -11.84
N VAL A 5 29.28 2.83 -12.23
CA VAL A 5 28.15 3.19 -11.36
C VAL A 5 28.20 2.40 -10.05
N ILE A 6 28.72 1.17 -10.07
CA ILE A 6 28.90 0.31 -8.90
C ILE A 6 29.95 0.91 -7.95
N ASP A 7 31.10 1.35 -8.48
CA ASP A 7 32.16 1.96 -7.67
C ASP A 7 31.66 3.22 -6.97
N PHE A 8 30.84 4.02 -7.66
CA PHE A 8 30.21 5.19 -7.06
C PHE A 8 29.26 4.83 -5.91
N ILE A 9 28.42 3.81 -6.09
CA ILE A 9 27.46 3.35 -5.08
C ILE A 9 28.19 2.79 -3.85
N VAL A 10 29.26 2.01 -4.03
CA VAL A 10 30.06 1.47 -2.92
C VAL A 10 30.77 2.61 -2.17
N MET A 11 31.32 3.59 -2.90
CA MET A 11 32.02 4.73 -2.30
C MET A 11 31.10 5.62 -1.45
N HIS A 12 29.86 5.82 -1.86
CA HIS A 12 28.87 6.66 -1.16
C HIS A 12 27.76 5.85 -0.47
N GLN A 13 28.01 4.57 -0.19
CA GLN A 13 26.99 3.62 0.29
C GLN A 13 26.25 4.12 1.53
N ASN A 14 26.98 4.68 2.50
CA ASN A 14 26.40 5.22 3.72
C ASN A 14 25.53 6.45 3.47
N GLU A 15 25.98 7.37 2.61
CA GLU A 15 25.22 8.59 2.29
C GLU A 15 23.93 8.25 1.56
N ILE A 16 24.02 7.39 0.54
CA ILE A 16 22.85 6.89 -0.21
C ILE A 16 21.90 6.15 0.74
N GLY A 17 22.44 5.29 1.62
CA GLY A 17 21.66 4.57 2.61
C GLY A 17 20.91 5.49 3.58
N VAL A 18 21.55 6.55 4.07
CA VAL A 18 20.91 7.56 4.93
C VAL A 18 19.78 8.28 4.19
N VAL A 19 20.00 8.70 2.95
CA VAL A 19 18.97 9.36 2.14
C VAL A 19 17.77 8.43 1.92
N LEU A 20 18.00 7.17 1.56
CA LEU A 20 16.93 6.19 1.38
C LEU A 20 16.16 5.92 2.69
N CYS A 21 16.87 5.86 3.82
CA CYS A 21 16.26 5.70 5.14
C CYS A 21 15.35 6.89 5.50
N LEU A 22 15.80 8.12 5.26
CA LEU A 22 14.98 9.32 5.48
C LEU A 22 13.73 9.33 4.58
N CYS A 23 13.87 8.94 3.30
CA CYS A 23 12.74 8.80 2.39
C CYS A 23 11.74 7.74 2.87
N LEU A 24 12.21 6.60 3.40
CA LEU A 24 11.37 5.56 3.98
C LEU A 24 10.60 6.06 5.19
N ILE A 25 11.27 6.76 6.11
CA ILE A 25 10.64 7.35 7.30
C ILE A 25 9.57 8.36 6.87
N LEU A 26 9.89 9.25 5.92
CA LEU A 26 8.95 10.24 5.41
C LEU A 26 7.73 9.59 4.77
N ASN A 27 7.92 8.57 3.92
CA ASN A 27 6.82 7.82 3.31
C ASN A 27 5.94 7.14 4.38
N GLY A 28 6.56 6.60 5.43
CA GLY A 28 5.88 6.04 6.59
C GLY A 28 5.00 7.08 7.30
N VAL A 29 5.55 8.25 7.62
CA VAL A 29 4.80 9.36 8.25
C VAL A 29 3.64 9.80 7.38
N ILE A 30 3.86 10.01 6.07
CA ILE A 30 2.81 10.38 5.11
C ILE A 30 1.71 9.32 5.10
N SER A 31 2.08 8.03 5.11
CA SER A 31 1.12 6.92 5.11
C SER A 31 0.27 6.89 6.38
N VAL A 32 0.88 7.14 7.56
CA VAL A 32 0.14 7.22 8.83
C VAL A 32 -0.80 8.42 8.84
N VAL A 33 -0.34 9.60 8.42
CA VAL A 33 -1.17 10.82 8.33
C VAL A 33 -2.33 10.59 7.38
N HIS A 34 -2.06 10.07 6.18
CA HIS A 34 -3.07 9.75 5.20
C HIS A 34 -4.13 8.80 5.77
N ASN A 35 -3.71 7.71 6.43
CA ASN A 35 -4.63 6.76 7.06
C ASN A 35 -5.52 7.40 8.14
N ARG A 36 -5.02 8.39 8.89
CA ARG A 36 -5.83 9.14 9.87
C ARG A 36 -6.85 10.04 9.19
N VAL A 37 -6.44 10.80 8.17
CA VAL A 37 -7.31 11.72 7.44
C VAL A 37 -8.40 10.99 6.65
N THR A 38 -8.13 9.78 6.19
CA THR A 38 -9.08 8.99 5.39
C THR A 38 -9.91 8.02 6.21
N LYS A 39 -9.84 8.08 7.54
CA LYS A 39 -10.60 7.19 8.42
C LYS A 39 -12.11 7.32 8.22
N ASP A 40 -12.62 8.55 8.10
CA ASP A 40 -14.05 8.78 7.90
C ASP A 40 -14.51 8.27 6.53
N LYS A 41 -13.67 8.45 5.49
CA LYS A 41 -13.93 7.90 4.16
C LYS A 41 -14.01 6.36 4.16
N PHE A 42 -13.18 5.70 4.96
CA PHE A 42 -13.26 4.26 5.16
C PHE A 42 -14.58 3.84 5.84
N ILE A 43 -15.00 4.56 6.87
CA ILE A 43 -16.28 4.31 7.55
C ILE A 43 -17.45 4.47 6.58
N THR A 44 -17.45 5.54 5.77
CA THR A 44 -18.47 5.75 4.72
C THR A 44 -18.47 4.64 3.68
N LEU A 45 -17.29 4.17 3.25
CA LEU A 45 -17.21 3.06 2.30
C LEU A 45 -17.77 1.76 2.90
N CYS A 46 -17.49 1.50 4.18
CA CYS A 46 -18.05 0.35 4.89
C CYS A 46 -19.58 0.47 5.03
N SER A 47 -20.11 1.65 5.34
CA SER A 47 -21.57 1.83 5.45
C SER A 47 -22.26 1.59 4.10
N LEU A 48 -21.71 2.13 3.00
CA LEU A 48 -22.23 1.87 1.65
C LEU A 48 -22.21 0.38 1.29
N PHE A 49 -21.19 -0.34 1.73
CA PHE A 49 -21.09 -1.78 1.51
C PHE A 49 -22.13 -2.55 2.34
N VAL A 50 -22.30 -2.21 3.61
CA VAL A 50 -23.31 -2.81 4.50
C VAL A 50 -24.72 -2.53 3.99
N ASP A 51 -25.00 -1.32 3.50
CA ASP A 51 -26.32 -0.96 2.96
C ASP A 51 -26.70 -1.84 1.76
N LYS A 52 -25.72 -2.27 0.96
CA LYS A 52 -25.96 -3.12 -0.21
C LYS A 52 -25.96 -4.62 0.11
N PHE A 53 -25.04 -5.09 0.96
CA PHE A 53 -24.78 -6.53 1.17
C PHE A 53 -25.15 -7.04 2.57
N GLY A 54 -25.61 -6.16 3.47
CA GLY A 54 -26.06 -6.50 4.82
C GLY A 54 -24.95 -6.83 5.83
N THR A 55 -23.68 -6.87 5.42
CA THR A 55 -22.54 -7.19 6.31
C THR A 55 -21.28 -6.45 5.89
N GLU A 56 -20.39 -6.16 6.85
CA GLU A 56 -19.03 -5.69 6.56
C GLU A 56 -18.19 -6.83 5.94
N PRO A 57 -17.18 -6.51 5.10
CA PRO A 57 -16.26 -7.52 4.59
C PRO A 57 -15.50 -8.24 5.71
N ALA A 58 -15.27 -9.54 5.58
CA ALA A 58 -14.59 -10.34 6.60
C ALA A 58 -13.18 -9.82 6.93
N GLU A 59 -12.41 -9.40 5.92
CA GLU A 59 -11.07 -8.82 6.13
C GLU A 59 -11.12 -7.52 6.96
N VAL A 60 -12.19 -6.72 6.79
CA VAL A 60 -12.38 -5.49 7.58
C VAL A 60 -12.63 -5.83 9.05
N LEU A 61 -13.48 -6.84 9.32
CA LEU A 61 -13.82 -7.28 10.68
C LEU A 61 -12.58 -7.79 11.44
N ILE A 62 -11.73 -8.58 10.79
CA ILE A 62 -10.52 -9.17 11.41
C ILE A 62 -9.55 -8.06 11.84
N TYR A 63 -9.33 -7.05 11.00
CA TYR A 63 -8.32 -6.02 11.23
C TYR A 63 -8.89 -4.71 11.79
N LYS A 64 -10.19 -4.66 12.16
CA LYS A 64 -10.88 -3.46 12.64
C LYS A 64 -10.16 -2.79 13.81
N ASN A 65 -9.60 -3.60 14.71
CA ASN A 65 -8.89 -3.15 15.91
C ASN A 65 -7.35 -3.20 15.79
N GLY A 66 -6.80 -3.51 14.62
CA GLY A 66 -5.36 -3.68 14.41
C GLY A 66 -4.54 -2.37 14.35
N GLY A 67 -5.14 -1.21 14.67
CA GLY A 67 -4.46 0.07 14.63
C GLY A 67 -3.94 0.46 13.24
N SER A 68 -2.90 1.31 13.20
CA SER A 68 -2.39 1.86 11.93
C SER A 68 -1.52 0.88 11.14
N PHE A 69 -0.85 -0.06 11.82
CA PHE A 69 0.02 -1.06 11.18
C PHE A 69 -0.79 -2.04 10.32
N PHE A 70 -1.90 -2.55 10.85
CA PHE A 70 -2.80 -3.44 10.11
C PHE A 70 -3.82 -2.69 9.24
N SER A 71 -3.72 -1.36 9.13
CA SER A 71 -4.67 -0.59 8.34
C SER A 71 -4.63 -0.94 6.85
N PHE A 72 -3.48 -1.37 6.31
CA PHE A 72 -3.41 -1.84 4.93
C PHE A 72 -4.13 -3.18 4.76
N MET A 73 -3.97 -4.10 5.72
CA MET A 73 -4.66 -5.40 5.72
C MET A 73 -6.17 -5.23 5.88
N ARG A 74 -6.61 -4.31 6.72
CA ARG A 74 -8.02 -3.94 6.87
C ARG A 74 -8.64 -3.44 5.56
N ASP A 75 -7.90 -2.62 4.83
CA ASP A 75 -8.38 -2.02 3.59
C ASP A 75 -8.12 -2.91 2.36
N ALA A 76 -7.43 -4.04 2.55
CA ALA A 76 -6.96 -4.91 1.47
C ALA A 76 -8.11 -5.44 0.62
N PHE A 77 -9.24 -5.79 1.23
CA PHE A 77 -10.44 -6.23 0.52
C PHE A 77 -10.87 -5.22 -0.55
N PHE A 78 -10.99 -3.94 -0.17
CA PHE A 78 -11.39 -2.88 -1.09
C PHE A 78 -10.31 -2.59 -2.14
N ILE A 79 -9.04 -2.64 -1.75
CA ILE A 79 -7.92 -2.48 -2.70
C ILE A 79 -7.92 -3.62 -3.73
N LYS A 80 -8.12 -4.86 -3.28
CA LYS A 80 -8.19 -6.04 -4.14
C LYS A 80 -9.34 -5.91 -5.13
N ALA A 81 -10.53 -5.57 -4.64
CA ALA A 81 -11.72 -5.33 -5.46
C ALA A 81 -11.48 -4.24 -6.53
N LEU A 82 -10.76 -3.17 -6.18
CA LEU A 82 -10.52 -2.04 -7.07
C LEU A 82 -9.52 -2.35 -8.19
N TYR A 83 -8.44 -3.06 -7.88
CA TYR A 83 -7.32 -3.26 -8.81
C TYR A 83 -7.39 -4.56 -9.62
N PHE A 84 -8.00 -5.61 -9.09
CA PHE A 84 -7.99 -6.93 -9.73
C PHE A 84 -9.30 -7.23 -10.47
N LYS A 85 -9.23 -8.10 -11.49
CA LYS A 85 -10.40 -8.52 -12.29
C LYS A 85 -11.31 -9.46 -11.49
N GLU A 86 -12.55 -9.58 -11.91
CA GLU A 86 -13.45 -10.65 -11.43
C GLU A 86 -12.78 -12.02 -11.65
N ASN A 87 -12.94 -12.97 -10.70
CA ASN A 87 -12.33 -14.31 -10.73
C ASN A 87 -10.79 -14.37 -10.92
N SER A 88 -10.06 -13.30 -10.61
CA SER A 88 -8.59 -13.36 -10.58
C SER A 88 -8.10 -14.14 -9.37
N PHE A 89 -6.82 -14.56 -9.36
CA PHE A 89 -6.24 -15.27 -8.21
C PHE A 89 -6.49 -14.54 -6.87
N TYR A 90 -6.41 -13.20 -6.86
CA TYR A 90 -6.57 -12.37 -5.67
C TYR A 90 -8.02 -12.05 -5.30
N THR A 91 -8.98 -12.38 -6.17
CA THR A 91 -10.42 -12.10 -6.00
C THR A 91 -11.28 -13.36 -6.11
N ARG A 92 -10.67 -14.54 -6.18
CA ARG A 92 -11.36 -15.82 -6.36
C ARG A 92 -12.28 -16.18 -5.20
N GLU A 93 -11.96 -15.69 -4.01
CA GLU A 93 -12.76 -15.88 -2.79
C GLU A 93 -13.75 -14.73 -2.55
N MET A 94 -13.74 -13.71 -3.43
CA MET A 94 -14.64 -12.58 -3.36
C MET A 94 -15.82 -12.79 -4.29
N ASP A 95 -17.01 -12.36 -3.87
CA ASP A 95 -18.18 -12.40 -4.73
C ASP A 95 -18.05 -11.37 -5.87
N ASN A 96 -18.43 -11.77 -7.09
CA ASN A 96 -18.26 -10.91 -8.27
C ASN A 96 -19.15 -9.66 -8.22
N GLU A 97 -20.31 -9.72 -7.55
CA GLU A 97 -21.18 -8.56 -7.35
C GLU A 97 -20.54 -7.54 -6.41
N GLN A 98 -19.84 -8.01 -5.36
CA GLN A 98 -19.08 -7.15 -4.45
C GLN A 98 -17.93 -6.44 -5.18
N ILE A 99 -17.20 -7.17 -6.04
CA ILE A 99 -16.12 -6.59 -6.87
C ILE A 99 -16.69 -5.51 -7.79
N ARG A 100 -17.80 -5.81 -8.47
CA ARG A 100 -18.43 -4.88 -9.41
C ARG A 100 -18.95 -3.63 -8.71
N PHE A 101 -19.59 -3.78 -7.55
CA PHE A 101 -20.03 -2.65 -6.73
C PHE A 101 -18.88 -1.70 -6.41
N ILE A 102 -17.73 -2.21 -5.95
CA ILE A 102 -16.59 -1.35 -5.61
C ILE A 102 -15.99 -0.67 -6.84
N LYS A 103 -16.01 -1.31 -8.00
CA LYS A 103 -15.54 -0.72 -9.26
C LYS A 103 -16.46 0.35 -9.83
N GLU A 104 -17.76 0.20 -9.61
CA GLU A 104 -18.79 1.15 -10.08
C GLU A 104 -18.92 2.36 -9.15
N LEU A 105 -18.37 2.32 -7.93
CA LEU A 105 -18.38 3.46 -7.02
C LEU A 105 -17.65 4.67 -7.61
N PRO A 106 -18.20 5.89 -7.46
CA PRO A 106 -17.54 7.12 -7.87
C PRO A 106 -16.15 7.25 -7.24
N ASN A 107 -15.20 7.79 -8.03
CA ASN A 107 -13.80 7.96 -7.62
C ASN A 107 -13.63 8.70 -6.29
N GLN A 108 -14.54 9.60 -5.92
CA GLN A 108 -14.51 10.29 -4.63
C GLN A 108 -14.47 9.35 -3.40
N TYR A 109 -15.06 8.15 -3.52
CA TYR A 109 -15.10 7.14 -2.46
C TYR A 109 -13.91 6.19 -2.48
N THR A 110 -13.19 6.08 -3.60
CA THR A 110 -12.13 5.07 -3.81
C THR A 110 -10.74 5.66 -4.05
N ASP A 111 -10.62 6.96 -4.36
CA ASP A 111 -9.33 7.60 -4.68
C ASP A 111 -8.33 7.54 -3.52
N TRP A 112 -8.82 7.65 -2.28
CA TRP A 112 -7.95 7.53 -1.11
C TRP A 112 -7.34 6.12 -0.98
N LEU A 113 -8.05 5.06 -1.39
CA LEU A 113 -7.50 3.70 -1.45
C LEU A 113 -6.39 3.62 -2.50
N ARG A 114 -6.56 4.28 -3.65
CA ARG A 114 -5.54 4.33 -4.71
C ARG A 114 -4.27 5.04 -4.22
N ILE A 115 -4.42 6.17 -3.51
CA ILE A 115 -3.28 6.88 -2.93
C ILE A 115 -2.56 5.99 -1.91
N LYS A 116 -3.31 5.32 -1.03
CA LYS A 116 -2.75 4.39 -0.04
C LYS A 116 -1.97 3.24 -0.70
N ALA A 117 -2.52 2.65 -1.76
CA ALA A 117 -1.84 1.61 -2.54
C ALA A 117 -0.53 2.13 -3.17
N ARG A 118 -0.55 3.32 -3.78
CA ARG A 118 0.66 3.94 -4.36
C ARG A 118 1.75 4.21 -3.32
N LEU A 119 1.39 4.77 -2.16
CA LEU A 119 2.33 4.98 -1.05
C LEU A 119 2.96 3.68 -0.55
N SER A 120 2.18 2.60 -0.56
CA SER A 120 2.66 1.27 -0.18
C SER A 120 3.66 0.72 -1.21
N ILE A 121 3.37 0.87 -2.51
CA ILE A 121 4.30 0.48 -3.59
C ILE A 121 5.60 1.29 -3.51
N ILE A 122 5.52 2.61 -3.31
CA ILE A 122 6.70 3.47 -3.15
C ILE A 122 7.54 3.01 -1.97
N GLY A 123 6.90 2.70 -0.83
CA GLY A 123 7.58 2.18 0.36
C GLY A 123 8.33 0.87 0.09
N ILE A 124 7.68 -0.08 -0.61
CA ILE A 124 8.30 -1.36 -0.99
C ILE A 124 9.51 -1.12 -1.92
N VAL A 125 9.36 -0.25 -2.91
CA VAL A 125 10.42 0.08 -3.86
C VAL A 125 11.62 0.74 -3.16
N LEU A 126 11.38 1.68 -2.24
CA LEU A 126 12.45 2.28 -1.43
C LEU A 126 13.14 1.26 -0.53
N LEU A 127 12.38 0.33 0.06
CA LEU A 127 12.92 -0.76 0.88
C LEU A 127 13.86 -1.66 0.05
N PHE A 128 13.43 -2.06 -1.15
CA PHE A 128 14.28 -2.86 -2.04
C PHE A 128 15.53 -2.10 -2.50
N MET A 129 15.41 -0.81 -2.83
CA MET A 129 16.59 0.01 -3.16
C MET A 129 17.57 0.07 -1.99
N MET A 130 17.08 0.28 -0.77
CA MET A 130 17.91 0.31 0.44
C MET A 130 18.63 -1.03 0.65
N LEU A 131 17.90 -2.15 0.56
CA LEU A 131 18.49 -3.49 0.66
C LEU A 131 19.54 -3.71 -0.43
N SER A 132 19.26 -3.35 -1.69
CA SER A 132 20.22 -3.48 -2.77
C SER A 132 21.50 -2.67 -2.54
N VAL A 133 21.43 -1.49 -1.92
CA VAL A 133 22.61 -0.67 -1.57
C VAL A 133 23.43 -1.34 -0.47
N PHE A 134 22.80 -1.91 0.57
CA PHE A 134 23.51 -2.54 1.68
C PHE A 134 24.06 -3.94 1.36
N TYR A 135 23.37 -4.70 0.51
CA TYR A 135 23.75 -6.05 0.12
C TYR A 135 24.48 -6.11 -1.23
N LEU A 136 24.82 -4.96 -1.83
CA LEU A 136 25.71 -4.94 -2.99
C LEU A 136 27.09 -5.42 -2.53
N PRO A 137 27.63 -6.53 -3.05
CA PRO A 137 28.97 -6.94 -2.70
C PRO A 137 29.96 -5.87 -3.18
N PRO A 138 30.96 -5.47 -2.38
CA PRO A 138 32.09 -4.74 -2.90
C PRO A 138 32.76 -5.65 -3.93
N PHE A 139 32.72 -5.27 -5.20
CA PHE A 139 33.48 -5.99 -6.22
C PHE A 139 34.97 -5.89 -5.85
N ILE A 140 35.60 -7.05 -5.70
CA ILE A 140 37.06 -7.21 -5.57
C ILE A 140 37.69 -6.93 -6.94
#